data_AF-A0A955PUR1-F1
#
_entry.id   AF-A0A955PUR1-F1
#
_cell.length_a   1.000
_cell.length_b   1.000
_cell.length_c   1.000
_cell.angle_alpha   90.00
_cell.angle_beta   90.00
_cell.angle_gamma   90.00
#
_symmetry.space_group_name_H-M   'P 1'
#
loop_
_entity.id
_entity.type
_entity.pdbx_description
1 polymer ?
#
loop_
_entity_poly.entity_id
_entity_poly.type
_entity_poly.pdbx_seq_one_letter_code
_entity_poly.pdbx_strand_id
1 'polypeptide(L)'
;MSLMNDNVNRRGLDTFDWCFLGVIMAIISAGILSIYSVTNPQSTTGFPIYLKQATWMVVGSLAFLVAVGIDYHKLARLSYLLYGIGLILLIIVLIAGKTSRGSQRWIPLGPFAVQPSEFIKIPLLLMLAAYYGATTRKGWVRRLIIPGLIVLPGFLLILKQPDLGSSLGFLAIFLVVILTVGMKSKAFGFVILAALMLFPFAWGGVWGSLHEYQQDRILSFVDPNSDPGGKGYHGLQSRIAIGSGQLLGKGLYGGTQTQFKFLPEGHTDFVFAVFAEEWG
;
A
#
# COMPACT_ATOMS: atom_id res chain seq x y z
N MET A 1 -31.20 -6.41 30.23
CA MET A 1 -29.72 -6.49 30.34
C MET A 1 -29.13 -7.81 29.85
N SER A 2 -29.93 -8.84 29.51
CA SER A 2 -29.43 -10.15 29.03
C SER A 2 -29.39 -10.31 27.49
N LEU A 3 -30.10 -9.48 26.71
CA LEU A 3 -30.20 -9.62 25.24
C LEU A 3 -29.09 -8.92 24.43
N MET A 4 -28.17 -8.21 25.09
CA MET A 4 -27.09 -7.47 24.42
C MET A 4 -25.76 -8.24 24.36
N ASN A 5 -25.66 -9.38 25.04
CA ASN A 5 -24.42 -10.17 25.12
C ASN A 5 -24.32 -11.29 24.08
N ASP A 6 -25.43 -11.70 23.44
CA ASP A 6 -25.44 -12.86 22.54
C ASP A 6 -24.95 -12.56 21.11
N ASN A 7 -24.89 -11.29 20.72
CA ASN A 7 -24.41 -10.91 19.38
C ASN A 7 -22.88 -10.79 19.28
N VAL A 8 -22.15 -10.84 20.40
CA VAL A 8 -20.69 -10.72 20.43
C VAL A 8 -20.01 -12.06 20.09
N ASN A 9 -20.74 -13.17 20.14
CA ASN A 9 -20.19 -14.53 20.09
C ASN A 9 -20.59 -15.36 18.86
N ARG A 10 -21.09 -14.73 17.79
CA ARG A 10 -21.26 -15.42 16.49
C ARG A 10 -20.02 -15.22 15.62
N ARG A 11 -18.89 -15.81 16.03
CA ARG A 11 -17.78 -16.10 15.11
C ARG A 11 -18.06 -17.41 14.36
N GLY A 12 -19.24 -17.49 13.75
CA GLY A 12 -19.60 -18.60 12.90
C GLY A 12 -19.06 -18.38 11.49
N LEU A 13 -18.62 -19.45 10.84
CA LEU A 13 -18.33 -19.46 9.39
C LEU A 13 -19.56 -19.03 8.55
N ASP A 14 -20.76 -19.07 9.13
CA ASP A 14 -22.01 -18.70 8.49
C ASP A 14 -22.19 -17.19 8.29
N THR A 15 -21.55 -16.36 9.11
CA THR A 15 -21.55 -14.88 8.94
C THR A 15 -20.38 -14.38 8.10
N PHE A 16 -19.53 -15.29 7.62
CA PHE A 16 -18.35 -14.94 6.85
C PHE A 16 -18.74 -14.64 5.40
N ASP A 17 -18.25 -13.52 4.86
CA ASP A 17 -18.52 -13.14 3.47
C ASP A 17 -17.64 -13.96 2.52
N TRP A 18 -18.14 -15.14 2.17
CA TRP A 18 -17.50 -16.06 1.22
C TRP A 18 -17.37 -15.48 -0.18
N CYS A 19 -18.28 -14.58 -0.58
CA CYS A 19 -18.22 -13.92 -1.87
C CYS A 19 -17.00 -12.98 -1.92
N PHE A 20 -16.81 -12.17 -0.88
CA PHE A 20 -15.66 -11.28 -0.78
C PHE A 20 -14.33 -12.05 -0.76
N LEU A 21 -14.25 -13.16 0.00
CA LEU A 21 -13.07 -14.04 -0.03
C LEU A 21 -12.85 -14.64 -1.42
N GLY A 22 -13.90 -15.10 -2.09
CA GLY A 22 -13.82 -15.63 -3.45
C GLY A 22 -13.27 -14.61 -4.45
N VAL A 23 -13.71 -13.35 -4.37
CA VAL A 23 -13.19 -12.25 -5.21
C VAL A 23 -11.71 -12.01 -4.93
N ILE A 24 -11.29 -11.97 -3.65
CA ILE A 24 -9.87 -11.82 -3.28
C ILE A 24 -9.03 -12.95 -3.89
N MET A 25 -9.48 -14.19 -3.75
CA MET A 25 -8.76 -15.36 -4.27
C MET A 25 -8.69 -15.36 -5.79
N ALA A 26 -9.74 -14.91 -6.47
CA ALA A 26 -9.74 -14.75 -7.93
C ALA A 26 -8.71 -13.71 -8.40
N ILE A 27 -8.66 -12.55 -7.74
CA ILE A 27 -7.69 -11.49 -8.07
C ILE A 27 -6.25 -11.97 -7.83
N ILE A 28 -5.98 -12.64 -6.71
CA ILE A 28 -4.63 -13.17 -6.41
C ILE A 28 -4.24 -14.22 -7.45
N SER A 29 -5.16 -15.11 -7.82
CA SER A 29 -4.92 -16.16 -8.81
C SER A 29 -4.63 -15.56 -10.20
N ALA A 30 -5.39 -14.54 -10.62
CA ALA A 30 -5.13 -13.80 -11.86
C ALA A 30 -3.74 -13.13 -11.85
N GLY A 31 -3.33 -12.57 -10.71
CA GLY A 31 -1.98 -12.01 -10.53
C GLY A 31 -0.88 -13.06 -10.66
N ILE A 32 -1.05 -14.25 -10.04
CA ILE A 32 -0.08 -15.36 -10.16
C ILE A 32 0.01 -15.86 -11.60
N LEU A 33 -1.13 -15.99 -12.29
CA LEU A 33 -1.17 -16.39 -13.70
C LEU A 33 -0.41 -15.38 -14.59
N SER A 34 -0.59 -14.09 -14.34
CA SER A 34 0.12 -13.02 -15.06
C SER A 34 1.64 -13.02 -14.79
N ILE A 35 2.06 -13.32 -13.56
CA ILE A 35 3.48 -13.48 -13.23
C ILE A 35 4.05 -14.73 -13.89
N TYR A 36 3.28 -15.82 -13.91
CA TYR A 36 3.66 -17.07 -14.54
C TYR A 36 3.85 -16.89 -16.05
N SER A 37 2.95 -16.17 -16.73
CA SER A 37 3.05 -15.96 -18.18
C SER A 37 4.33 -15.25 -18.61
N VAL A 38 4.81 -14.29 -17.81
CA VAL A 38 6.05 -13.52 -18.07
C VAL A 38 7.32 -14.26 -17.66
N THR A 39 7.23 -15.14 -16.66
CA THR A 39 8.41 -15.80 -16.05
C THR A 39 8.73 -17.15 -16.68
N ASN A 40 7.73 -17.90 -17.16
CA ASN A 40 7.90 -19.27 -17.68
C ASN A 40 8.84 -19.42 -18.91
N PRO A 41 8.93 -18.46 -19.86
CA PRO A 41 9.90 -18.53 -20.96
C PRO A 41 11.35 -18.35 -20.50
N GLN A 42 11.59 -17.97 -19.24
CA GLN A 42 12.91 -17.63 -18.74
C GLN A 42 13.48 -18.80 -17.93
N SER A 43 14.54 -19.41 -18.45
CA SER A 43 15.40 -20.33 -17.70
C SER A 43 16.13 -19.56 -16.60
N THR A 44 15.44 -19.34 -15.47
CA THR A 44 16.00 -18.65 -14.31
C THR A 44 16.79 -19.62 -13.46
N THR A 45 18.08 -19.34 -13.26
CA THR A 45 18.94 -20.01 -12.28
C THR A 45 18.53 -19.56 -10.87
N GLY A 46 17.53 -20.21 -10.27
CA GLY A 46 17.03 -19.90 -8.93
C GLY A 46 15.61 -20.41 -8.67
N PHE A 47 15.06 -20.08 -7.49
CA PHE A 47 13.67 -20.42 -7.17
C PHE A 47 12.72 -19.57 -8.03
N PRO A 48 11.81 -20.18 -8.81
CA PRO A 48 10.93 -19.44 -9.72
C PRO A 48 10.08 -18.38 -9.01
N ILE A 49 9.97 -17.19 -9.61
CA ILE A 49 9.29 -16.03 -9.00
C ILE A 49 7.80 -16.32 -8.75
N TYR A 50 7.13 -17.01 -9.67
CA TYR A 50 5.72 -17.40 -9.50
C TYR A 50 5.54 -18.38 -8.33
N LEU A 51 6.47 -19.32 -8.12
CA LEU A 51 6.45 -20.20 -6.95
C LEU A 51 6.67 -19.40 -5.67
N LYS A 52 7.55 -18.39 -5.69
CA LYS A 52 7.74 -17.49 -4.56
C LYS A 52 6.44 -16.77 -4.23
N GLN A 53 5.73 -16.24 -5.23
CA GLN A 53 4.43 -15.60 -5.03
C GLN A 53 3.38 -16.59 -4.48
N ALA A 54 3.34 -17.83 -4.99
CA ALA A 54 2.46 -18.87 -4.48
C ALA A 54 2.76 -19.22 -3.01
N THR A 55 4.04 -19.29 -2.61
CA THR A 55 4.40 -19.48 -1.20
C THR A 55 3.92 -18.34 -0.31
N TRP A 56 4.05 -17.09 -0.76
CA TRP A 56 3.53 -15.92 -0.04
C TRP A 56 2.01 -15.89 0.05
N MET A 57 1.32 -16.36 -0.99
CA MET A 57 -0.13 -16.55 -0.94
C MET A 57 -0.53 -17.53 0.15
N VAL A 58 0.13 -18.69 0.22
CA VAL A 58 -0.14 -19.70 1.28
C VAL A 58 0.16 -19.12 2.66
N VAL A 59 1.31 -18.48 2.86
CA VAL A 59 1.67 -17.84 4.13
C VAL A 59 0.68 -16.74 4.52
N GLY A 60 0.25 -15.93 3.55
CA GLY A 60 -0.75 -14.87 3.75
C GLY A 60 -2.13 -15.43 4.10
N SER A 61 -2.58 -16.50 3.45
CA SER A 61 -3.83 -17.20 3.78
C SER A 61 -3.77 -17.82 5.19
N LEU A 62 -2.65 -18.41 5.59
CA LEU A 62 -2.46 -18.90 6.96
C LEU A 62 -2.49 -17.75 7.98
N ALA A 63 -1.79 -16.65 7.69
CA ALA A 63 -1.82 -15.46 8.55
C ALA A 63 -3.23 -14.86 8.66
N PHE A 64 -4.00 -14.88 7.58
CA PHE A 64 -5.41 -14.48 7.58
C PHE A 64 -6.27 -15.38 8.48
N LEU A 65 -6.13 -16.70 8.38
CA LEU A 65 -6.86 -17.64 9.24
C LEU A 65 -6.54 -17.42 10.73
N VAL A 66 -5.27 -17.18 11.06
CA VAL A 66 -4.87 -16.82 12.42
C VAL A 66 -5.52 -15.50 12.84
N ALA A 67 -5.51 -14.48 11.97
CA ALA A 67 -6.10 -13.18 12.25
C ALA A 67 -7.61 -13.24 12.48
N VAL A 68 -8.34 -14.09 11.76
CA VAL A 68 -9.77 -14.34 11.96
C VAL A 68 -10.06 -14.89 13.38
N GLY A 69 -9.13 -15.67 13.94
CA GLY A 69 -9.23 -16.18 15.30
C GLY A 69 -9.01 -15.10 16.38
N ILE A 70 -8.36 -13.99 16.06
CA ILE A 70 -8.00 -12.94 17.02
C ILE A 70 -9.17 -11.96 17.21
N ASP A 71 -9.48 -11.65 18.47
CA ASP A 71 -10.47 -10.61 18.78
C ASP A 71 -9.93 -9.22 18.43
N TYR A 72 -10.58 -8.55 17.48
CA TYR A 72 -10.22 -7.18 17.12
C TYR A 72 -10.40 -6.21 18.30
N HIS A 73 -11.25 -6.49 19.30
CA HIS A 73 -11.37 -5.66 20.50
C HIS A 73 -10.11 -5.73 21.37
N LYS A 74 -9.48 -6.91 21.47
CA LYS A 74 -8.19 -7.06 22.16
C LYS A 74 -7.11 -6.27 21.41
N LEU A 75 -7.12 -6.37 20.08
CA LEU A 75 -6.18 -5.64 19.23
C LEU A 75 -6.37 -4.12 19.32
N ALA A 76 -7.62 -3.65 19.38
CA ALA A 76 -7.96 -2.24 19.58
C ALA A 76 -7.54 -1.73 20.96
N ARG A 77 -7.61 -2.56 22.02
CA ARG A 77 -7.10 -2.19 23.35
C ARG A 77 -5.58 -2.05 23.38
N LEU A 78 -4.89 -2.90 22.64
CA LEU A 78 -3.42 -2.88 22.50
C LEU A 78 -2.92 -1.88 21.44
N SER A 79 -3.81 -1.16 20.74
CA SER A 79 -3.43 -0.35 19.57
C SER A 79 -2.36 0.69 19.87
N TYR A 80 -2.43 1.33 21.04
CA TYR A 80 -1.43 2.31 21.49
C TYR A 80 -0.04 1.68 21.66
N LEU A 81 0.01 0.49 22.28
CA LEU A 81 1.25 -0.27 22.46
C LEU A 81 1.82 -0.75 21.12
N LEU A 82 0.96 -1.33 20.27
CA LEU A 82 1.34 -1.82 18.94
C LEU A 82 1.81 -0.69 18.02
N TYR A 83 1.20 0.48 18.10
CA TYR A 83 1.64 1.66 17.36
C TYR A 83 3.01 2.14 17.85
N GLY A 84 3.24 2.17 19.17
CA GLY A 84 4.55 2.48 19.75
C GLY A 84 5.64 1.50 19.30
N ILE A 85 5.36 0.19 19.30
CA ILE A 85 6.27 -0.83 18.76
C ILE A 85 6.53 -0.59 17.27
N GLY A 86 5.49 -0.26 16.50
CA GLY A 86 5.64 0.08 15.08
C GLY A 86 6.55 1.28 14.84
N LEU A 87 6.44 2.34 15.65
CA LEU A 87 7.33 3.50 15.57
C LEU A 87 8.78 3.12 15.87
N ILE A 88 9.00 2.27 16.89
CA ILE A 88 10.33 1.74 17.20
C ILE A 88 10.89 0.95 16.02
N LEU A 89 10.08 0.09 15.39
CA LEU A 89 10.49 -0.65 14.19
C LEU A 89 10.84 0.28 13.02
N LEU A 90 10.10 1.37 12.80
CA LEU A 90 10.44 2.37 11.80
C LEU A 90 11.77 3.07 12.08
N ILE A 91 12.07 3.33 13.36
CA ILE A 91 13.39 3.87 13.77
C ILE A 91 14.48 2.83 13.51
N ILE A 92 14.25 1.56 13.84
CA ILE A 92 15.21 0.48 13.58
C ILE A 92 15.50 0.36 12.08
N VAL A 93 14.50 0.47 11.20
CA VAL A 93 14.70 0.47 9.74
C VAL A 93 15.61 1.60 9.28
N LEU A 94 15.49 2.79 9.87
CA LEU A 94 16.35 3.92 9.49
C LEU A 94 17.83 3.69 9.82
N ILE A 95 18.14 2.80 10.77
CA ILE A 95 19.51 2.53 11.23
C ILE A 95 20.05 1.23 10.60
N ALA A 96 19.23 0.19 10.55
CA ALA A 96 19.62 -1.18 10.18
C ALA A 96 18.92 -1.70 8.91
N GLY A 97 18.12 -0.87 8.24
CA GLY A 97 17.41 -1.23 7.02
C GLY A 97 18.35 -1.39 5.83
N LYS A 98 18.04 -2.34 4.95
CA LYS A 98 18.78 -2.50 3.70
C LYS A 98 18.33 -1.43 2.70
N THR A 99 19.29 -0.69 2.14
CA THR A 99 19.00 0.23 1.02
C THR A 99 18.72 -0.57 -0.25
N SER A 100 17.53 -0.39 -0.83
CA SER A 100 17.17 -0.93 -2.14
C SER A 100 16.52 0.17 -2.98
N ARG A 101 16.93 0.29 -4.25
CA ARG A 101 16.42 1.31 -5.20
C ARG A 101 16.35 2.73 -4.59
N GLY A 102 17.38 3.13 -3.85
CA GLY A 102 17.48 4.47 -3.24
C GLY A 102 16.65 4.68 -1.97
N SER A 103 16.17 3.61 -1.33
CA SER A 103 15.33 3.72 -0.14
C SER A 103 15.54 2.57 0.87
N GLN A 104 15.60 2.92 2.15
CA GLN A 104 15.79 1.99 3.28
C GLN A 104 14.44 1.66 3.91
N ARG A 105 13.80 0.59 3.44
CA ARG A 105 12.42 0.21 3.86
C ARG A 105 12.32 -1.18 4.50
N TRP A 106 13.28 -2.04 4.20
CA TRP A 106 13.17 -3.47 4.47
C TRP A 106 14.14 -3.91 5.56
N ILE A 107 13.61 -4.57 6.60
CA ILE A 107 14.40 -5.30 7.58
C ILE A 107 14.60 -6.72 7.07
N PRO A 108 15.84 -7.17 6.79
CA PRO A 108 16.10 -8.56 6.45
C PRO A 108 15.96 -9.44 7.70
N LEU A 109 15.07 -10.42 7.65
CA LEU A 109 14.87 -11.47 8.65
C LEU A 109 15.20 -12.82 8.01
N GLY A 110 16.50 -13.10 7.86
CA GLY A 110 17.00 -14.31 7.22
C GLY A 110 16.54 -14.43 5.75
N PRO A 111 15.72 -15.44 5.39
CA PRO A 111 15.24 -15.61 4.01
C PRO A 111 14.13 -14.61 3.62
N PHE A 112 13.56 -13.91 4.59
CA PHE A 112 12.46 -12.98 4.37
C PHE A 112 12.90 -11.54 4.61
N ALA A 113 12.16 -10.60 4.04
CA ALA A 113 12.31 -9.20 4.34
C ALA A 113 10.93 -8.69 4.78
N VAL A 114 10.90 -7.88 5.82
CA VAL A 114 9.68 -7.28 6.35
C VAL A 114 9.78 -5.76 6.16
N GLN A 115 8.69 -5.16 5.71
CA GLN A 115 8.56 -3.71 5.57
C GLN A 115 7.72 -3.14 6.71
N PRO A 116 8.31 -2.55 7.76
CA PRO A 116 7.56 -2.13 8.94
C PRO A 116 6.51 -1.07 8.66
N SER A 117 6.68 -0.23 7.62
CA SER A 117 5.71 0.79 7.21
C SER A 117 4.35 0.21 6.81
N GLU A 118 4.31 -1.04 6.35
CA GLU A 118 3.07 -1.76 6.06
C GLU A 118 2.36 -2.18 7.36
N PHE A 119 3.11 -2.75 8.29
CA PHE A 119 2.56 -3.32 9.54
C PHE A 119 2.02 -2.25 10.49
N ILE A 120 2.67 -1.08 10.59
CA ILE A 120 2.26 0.01 11.50
C ILE A 120 0.93 0.67 11.08
N LYS A 121 0.49 0.53 9.82
CA LYS A 121 -0.79 1.08 9.35
C LYS A 121 -1.99 0.48 10.07
N ILE A 122 -1.94 -0.81 10.41
CA ILE A 122 -3.00 -1.52 11.12
C ILE A 122 -3.21 -0.95 12.54
N PRO A 123 -2.19 -0.90 13.43
CA PRO A 123 -2.37 -0.31 14.76
C PRO A 123 -2.63 1.19 14.71
N LEU A 124 -2.14 1.92 13.70
CA LEU A 124 -2.54 3.32 13.50
C LEU A 124 -4.05 3.44 13.28
N LEU A 125 -4.61 2.66 12.34
CA LEU A 125 -6.04 2.65 12.05
C LEU A 125 -6.85 2.31 13.30
N LEU A 126 -6.45 1.26 14.04
CA LEU A 126 -7.11 0.86 15.28
C LEU A 126 -7.00 1.91 16.38
N MET A 127 -5.85 2.57 16.51
CA MET A 127 -5.63 3.64 17.49
C MET A 127 -6.50 4.85 17.17
N LEU A 128 -6.61 5.24 15.90
CA LEU A 128 -7.50 6.32 15.48
C LEU A 128 -8.97 5.93 15.73
N ALA A 129 -9.37 4.70 15.36
CA ALA A 129 -10.72 4.21 15.62
C ALA A 129 -11.05 4.19 17.13
N ALA A 130 -10.14 3.72 17.98
CA ALA A 130 -10.29 3.74 19.43
C ALA A 130 -10.38 5.17 19.98
N TYR A 131 -9.55 6.09 19.46
CA TYR A 131 -9.55 7.49 19.86
C TYR A 131 -10.89 8.18 19.61
N TYR A 132 -11.48 7.97 18.43
CA TYR A 132 -12.78 8.55 18.06
C TYR A 132 -13.98 7.78 18.63
N GLY A 133 -13.86 6.47 18.83
CA GLY A 133 -14.93 5.62 19.37
C GLY A 133 -15.15 5.77 20.88
N ALA A 134 -14.12 6.15 21.65
CA ALA A 134 -14.21 6.17 23.11
C ALA A 134 -15.15 7.27 23.67
N THR A 135 -15.15 8.46 23.08
CA THR A 135 -16.02 9.57 23.53
C THR A 135 -16.30 10.54 22.41
N THR A 136 -17.48 11.18 22.44
CA THR A 136 -17.83 12.25 21.52
C THR A 136 -16.92 13.47 21.74
N ARG A 137 -15.92 13.62 20.88
CA ARG A 137 -15.00 14.76 20.94
C ARG A 137 -15.70 16.00 20.38
N LYS A 138 -15.64 17.13 21.08
CA LYS A 138 -16.13 18.44 20.61
C LYS A 138 -14.93 19.34 20.27
N GLY A 139 -15.10 20.21 19.27
CA GLY A 139 -14.08 21.16 18.83
C GLY A 139 -13.09 20.59 17.80
N TRP A 140 -12.48 21.48 17.01
CA TRP A 140 -11.58 21.14 15.91
C TRP A 140 -10.22 20.60 16.41
N VAL A 141 -9.72 21.08 17.55
CA VAL A 141 -8.44 20.62 18.14
C VAL A 141 -8.48 19.13 18.47
N ARG A 142 -9.51 18.67 19.18
CA ARG A 142 -9.66 17.26 19.57
C ARG A 142 -10.08 16.36 18.41
N ARG A 143 -10.59 16.93 17.32
CA ARG A 143 -11.00 16.16 16.13
C ARG A 143 -9.94 16.09 15.04
N LEU A 144 -9.05 17.08 14.95
CA LEU A 144 -8.03 17.16 13.89
C LEU A 144 -6.61 17.22 14.45
N ILE A 145 -6.31 18.17 15.34
CA ILE A 145 -4.93 18.40 15.80
C ILE A 145 -4.40 17.19 16.56
N ILE A 146 -5.11 16.71 17.58
CA ILE A 146 -4.60 15.60 18.41
C ILE A 146 -4.41 14.32 17.58
N PRO A 147 -5.39 13.89 16.77
CA PRO A 147 -5.21 12.78 15.83
C PRO A 147 -4.08 13.02 14.80
N GLY A 148 -3.93 14.24 14.30
CA GLY A 148 -2.84 14.61 13.40
C GLY A 148 -1.47 14.46 14.07
N LEU A 149 -1.33 14.89 15.33
CA LEU A 149 -0.11 14.71 16.13
C LEU A 149 0.21 13.24 16.40
N ILE A 150 -0.79 12.35 16.42
CA ILE A 150 -0.57 10.90 16.53
C ILE A 150 0.03 10.34 15.23
N VAL A 151 -0.48 10.76 14.08
CA VAL A 151 -0.03 10.28 12.75
C VAL A 151 1.34 10.82 12.38
N LEU A 152 1.63 12.07 12.76
CA LEU A 152 2.79 12.84 12.32
C LEU A 152 4.15 12.16 12.58
N PRO A 153 4.44 11.54 13.74
CA PRO A 153 5.68 10.82 13.97
C PRO A 153 5.92 9.69 12.97
N GLY A 154 4.92 8.83 12.73
CA GLY A 154 5.03 7.72 11.78
C GLY A 154 5.21 8.22 10.35
N PHE A 155 4.43 9.24 9.96
CA PHE A 155 4.55 9.89 8.66
C PHE A 155 5.96 10.46 8.41
N LEU A 156 6.51 11.22 9.37
CA LEU A 156 7.85 11.81 9.23
C LEU A 156 8.95 10.75 9.19
N LEU A 157 8.84 9.68 9.96
CA LEU A 157 9.80 8.57 9.92
C LEU A 157 9.80 7.87 8.56
N ILE A 158 8.63 7.65 7.96
CA ILE A 158 8.49 7.04 6.63
C ILE A 158 8.99 7.98 5.53
N LEU A 159 8.74 9.29 5.64
CA LEU A 159 9.32 10.27 4.72
C LEU A 159 10.85 10.27 4.76
N LYS A 160 11.45 10.08 5.95
CA LYS A 160 12.91 9.91 6.10
C LYS A 160 13.43 8.60 5.51
N GLN A 161 12.57 7.61 5.27
CA GLN A 161 12.92 6.36 4.58
C GLN A 161 12.86 6.50 3.05
N PRO A 162 12.99 7.70 2.51
CA PRO A 162 12.37 8.14 1.24
C PRO A 162 11.29 7.21 0.65
N ASP A 163 10.21 6.96 1.39
CA ASP A 163 9.05 6.18 0.91
C ASP A 163 7.78 7.02 0.76
N LEU A 164 7.68 7.71 -0.38
CA LEU A 164 6.52 8.54 -0.69
C LEU A 164 5.22 7.73 -0.73
N GLY A 165 5.21 6.53 -1.30
CA GLY A 165 4.00 5.71 -1.41
C GLY A 165 3.44 5.32 -0.04
N SER A 166 4.29 4.80 0.84
CA SER A 166 3.87 4.46 2.22
C SER A 166 3.44 5.69 3.02
N SER A 167 4.14 6.83 2.84
CA SER A 167 3.81 8.08 3.55
C SER A 167 2.43 8.63 3.14
N LEU A 168 2.11 8.57 1.85
CA LEU A 168 0.79 8.94 1.32
C LEU A 168 -0.29 7.97 1.81
N GLY A 169 -0.01 6.67 1.90
CA GLY A 169 -0.91 5.69 2.50
C GLY A 169 -1.26 6.01 3.96
N PHE A 170 -0.28 6.48 4.74
CA PHE A 170 -0.48 6.96 6.11
C PHE A 170 -1.44 8.15 6.19
N LEU A 171 -1.26 9.14 5.31
CA LEU A 171 -2.14 10.30 5.21
C LEU A 171 -3.54 9.91 4.72
N ALA A 172 -3.63 8.97 3.78
CA ALA A 172 -4.90 8.47 3.28
C ALA A 172 -5.72 7.80 4.39
N ILE A 173 -5.10 6.97 5.23
CA ILE A 173 -5.76 6.38 6.41
C ILE A 173 -6.31 7.47 7.32
N PHE A 174 -5.50 8.49 7.63
CA PHE A 174 -5.93 9.59 8.47
C PHE A 174 -7.12 10.36 7.88
N LEU A 175 -7.06 10.65 6.58
CA LEU A 175 -8.11 11.37 5.86
C LEU A 175 -9.42 10.57 5.81
N VAL A 176 -9.35 9.27 5.49
CA VAL A 176 -10.53 8.38 5.47
C VAL A 176 -11.18 8.30 6.84
N VAL A 177 -10.40 8.16 7.92
CA VAL A 177 -10.96 8.12 9.28
C VAL A 177 -11.64 9.44 9.64
N ILE A 178 -11.01 10.58 9.34
CA ILE A 178 -11.59 11.91 9.59
C ILE A 178 -12.92 12.08 8.85
N LEU A 179 -12.97 11.68 7.57
CA LEU A 179 -14.18 11.73 6.76
C LEU A 179 -15.29 10.86 7.35
N THR A 180 -14.94 9.66 7.83
CA THR A 180 -15.88 8.71 8.46
C THR A 180 -16.48 9.24 9.76
N VAL A 181 -15.70 9.99 10.55
CA VAL A 181 -16.16 10.57 11.83
C VAL A 181 -17.15 11.74 11.62
N GLY A 182 -17.39 12.18 10.38
CA GLY A 182 -18.41 13.18 10.09
C GLY A 182 -18.02 14.57 10.61
N MET A 183 -16.78 14.99 10.34
CA MET A 183 -16.35 16.34 10.66
C MET A 183 -17.18 17.37 9.89
N LYS A 184 -17.62 18.45 10.57
CA LYS A 184 -18.37 19.54 9.94
C LYS A 184 -17.59 20.02 8.71
N SER A 185 -18.21 19.94 7.53
CA SER A 185 -17.62 20.19 6.20
C SER A 185 -16.76 21.46 6.11
N LYS A 186 -17.12 22.50 6.88
CA LYS A 186 -16.37 23.77 6.94
C LYS A 186 -14.95 23.66 7.51
N ALA A 187 -14.74 22.84 8.56
CA ALA A 187 -13.42 22.69 9.17
C ALA A 187 -12.49 21.85 8.29
N PHE A 188 -13.04 20.83 7.63
CA PHE A 188 -12.33 20.02 6.66
C PHE A 188 -11.95 20.84 5.42
N GLY A 189 -12.88 21.64 4.90
CA GLY A 189 -12.61 22.59 3.82
C GLY A 189 -11.51 23.58 4.17
N PHE A 190 -11.48 24.09 5.41
CA PHE A 190 -10.39 24.97 5.86
C PHE A 190 -9.03 24.27 5.89
N VAL A 191 -8.95 23.01 6.33
CA VAL A 191 -7.68 22.24 6.33
C VAL A 191 -7.19 21.99 4.91
N ILE A 192 -8.08 21.60 3.99
CA ILE A 192 -7.72 21.40 2.58
C ILE A 192 -7.27 22.73 1.96
N LEU A 193 -8.02 23.81 2.19
CA LEU A 193 -7.69 25.14 1.68
C LEU A 193 -6.33 25.61 2.22
N ALA A 194 -6.08 25.42 3.51
CA ALA A 194 -4.80 25.74 4.12
C ALA A 194 -3.66 24.88 3.54
N ALA A 195 -3.89 23.59 3.33
CA ALA A 195 -2.90 22.71 2.69
C ALA A 195 -2.59 23.14 1.25
N LEU A 196 -3.61 23.49 0.46
CA LEU A 196 -3.46 24.00 -0.90
C LEU A 196 -2.79 25.38 -0.94
N MET A 197 -3.11 26.27 -0.01
CA MET A 197 -2.48 27.59 0.10
C MET A 197 -1.02 27.50 0.54
N LEU A 198 -0.69 26.55 1.40
CA LEU A 198 0.69 26.30 1.84
C LEU A 198 1.49 25.51 0.82
N PHE A 199 0.83 24.79 -0.10
CA PHE A 199 1.48 23.93 -1.08
C PHE A 199 2.53 24.67 -1.93
N PRO A 200 2.27 25.84 -2.55
CA PRO A 200 3.29 26.57 -3.32
C PRO A 200 4.52 26.98 -2.49
N PHE A 201 4.33 27.32 -1.22
CA PHE A 201 5.42 27.73 -0.32
C PHE A 201 6.24 26.54 0.17
N ALA A 202 5.58 25.40 0.41
CA ALA A 202 6.24 24.16 0.79
C ALA A 202 6.86 23.44 -0.43
N TRP A 203 6.33 23.64 -1.64
CA TRP A 203 6.73 22.90 -2.83
C TRP A 203 8.21 23.05 -3.15
N GLY A 204 8.76 24.27 -3.06
CA GLY A 204 10.19 24.50 -3.31
C GLY A 204 11.09 23.71 -2.35
N GLY A 205 10.76 23.70 -1.05
CA GLY A 205 11.51 22.95 -0.04
C GLY A 205 11.31 21.43 -0.14
N VAL A 206 10.09 21.00 -0.46
CA VAL A 206 9.77 19.59 -0.68
C VAL A 206 10.51 19.09 -1.92
N TRP A 207 10.44 19.81 -3.03
CA TRP A 207 11.10 19.46 -4.29
C TRP A 207 12.61 19.31 -4.13
N GLY A 208 13.26 20.28 -3.45
CA GLY A 208 14.70 20.20 -3.16
C GLY A 208 15.10 19.08 -2.19
N SER A 209 14.16 18.56 -1.40
CA SER A 209 14.37 17.43 -0.47
C SER A 209 14.13 16.07 -1.13
N LEU A 210 13.44 16.03 -2.28
CA LEU A 210 13.23 14.81 -3.05
C LEU A 210 14.55 14.35 -3.68
N HIS A 211 14.81 13.05 -3.63
CA HIS A 211 15.93 12.46 -4.37
C HIS A 211 15.71 12.57 -5.89
N GLU A 212 16.79 12.55 -6.67
CA GLU A 212 16.74 12.64 -8.14
C GLU A 212 15.76 11.62 -8.75
N TYR A 213 15.78 10.36 -8.29
CA TYR A 213 14.86 9.33 -8.78
C TYR A 213 13.37 9.64 -8.50
N GLN A 214 13.06 10.39 -7.43
CA GLN A 214 11.70 10.78 -7.09
C GLN A 214 11.23 11.93 -7.98
N GLN A 215 12.10 12.91 -8.20
CA GLN A 215 11.85 14.01 -9.13
C GLN A 215 11.64 13.46 -10.55
N ASP A 216 12.48 12.52 -10.98
CA ASP A 216 12.40 11.86 -12.27
C ASP A 216 11.09 11.11 -12.48
N ARG A 217 10.56 10.44 -11.44
CA ARG A 217 9.25 9.79 -11.49
C ARG A 217 8.11 10.79 -11.63
N ILE A 218 8.18 11.96 -10.99
CA ILE A 218 7.15 13.00 -11.11
C ILE A 218 7.22 13.63 -12.51
N LEU A 219 8.42 13.98 -12.98
CA LEU A 219 8.61 14.60 -14.29
C LEU A 219 8.19 13.65 -15.43
N SER A 220 8.60 12.39 -15.37
CA SER A 220 8.17 11.37 -16.34
C SER A 220 6.68 11.04 -16.27
N PHE A 221 6.02 11.27 -15.13
CA PHE A 221 4.56 11.14 -15.03
C PHE A 221 3.83 12.32 -15.68
N VAL A 222 4.31 13.55 -15.48
CA VAL A 222 3.72 14.77 -16.05
C VAL A 222 3.98 14.86 -17.56
N ASP A 223 5.21 14.61 -17.99
CA ASP A 223 5.59 14.56 -19.39
C ASP A 223 6.43 13.31 -19.71
N PRO A 224 5.78 12.18 -20.01
CA PRO A 224 6.45 10.94 -20.41
C PRO A 224 7.22 11.08 -21.73
N ASN A 225 6.89 12.07 -22.56
CA ASN A 225 7.50 12.24 -23.89
C ASN A 225 8.80 13.05 -23.84
N SER A 226 9.11 13.68 -22.72
CA SER A 226 10.35 14.46 -22.52
C SER A 226 11.61 13.59 -22.62
N ASP A 227 11.53 12.31 -22.20
CA ASP A 227 12.60 11.32 -22.34
C ASP A 227 12.02 9.92 -22.60
N PRO A 228 11.62 9.61 -23.86
CA PRO A 228 10.97 8.35 -24.21
C PRO A 228 11.90 7.13 -24.10
N GLY A 229 13.22 7.34 -24.16
CA GLY A 229 14.22 6.26 -24.16
C GLY A 229 14.83 6.00 -22.78
N GLY A 230 14.80 6.97 -21.88
CA GLY A 230 15.27 6.83 -20.50
C GLY A 230 14.12 6.79 -19.50
N LYS A 231 13.87 7.92 -18.85
CA LYS A 231 13.01 8.02 -17.65
C LYS A 231 11.53 7.75 -17.93
N GLY A 232 11.03 8.10 -19.12
CA GLY A 232 9.65 7.87 -19.55
C GLY A 232 9.40 6.49 -20.18
N TYR A 233 10.45 5.74 -20.51
CA TYR A 233 10.37 4.50 -21.28
C TYR A 233 9.40 3.48 -20.68
N HIS A 234 9.53 3.21 -19.38
CA HIS A 234 8.70 2.22 -18.69
C HIS A 234 7.22 2.60 -18.68
N GLY A 235 6.90 3.88 -18.44
CA GLY A 235 5.52 4.37 -18.46
C GLY A 235 4.91 4.31 -19.86
N LEU A 236 5.69 4.69 -20.88
CA LEU A 236 5.25 4.64 -22.27
C LEU A 236 5.01 3.21 -22.74
N GLN A 237 5.93 2.28 -22.45
CA GLN A 237 5.78 0.87 -22.81
C GLN A 237 4.63 0.20 -22.08
N SER A 238 4.41 0.53 -20.81
CA SER A 238 3.22 0.08 -20.08
C SER A 238 1.93 0.51 -20.78
N ARG A 239 1.87 1.76 -21.27
CA ARG A 239 0.70 2.28 -21.99
C ARG A 239 0.50 1.58 -23.35
N ILE A 240 1.60 1.32 -24.07
CA ILE A 240 1.56 0.60 -25.35
C ILE A 240 1.12 -0.86 -25.15
N ALA A 241 1.63 -1.53 -24.10
CA ALA A 241 1.24 -2.90 -23.77
C ALA A 241 -0.28 -3.01 -23.52
N ILE A 242 -0.82 -2.14 -22.66
CA ILE A 242 -2.26 -2.06 -22.39
C ILE A 242 -3.04 -1.80 -23.69
N GLY A 243 -2.64 -0.79 -24.48
CA GLY A 243 -3.32 -0.47 -25.73
C GLY A 243 -3.27 -1.59 -26.78
N SER A 244 -2.22 -2.41 -26.75
CA SER A 244 -2.04 -3.51 -27.70
C SER A 244 -2.89 -4.74 -27.36
N GLY A 245 -3.35 -4.88 -26.11
CA GLY A 245 -4.27 -5.95 -25.70
C GLY A 245 -5.66 -5.84 -26.35
N GLN A 246 -6.05 -4.64 -26.81
CA GLN A 246 -7.40 -4.38 -27.36
C GLN A 246 -8.49 -4.90 -26.40
N LEU A 247 -9.72 -5.15 -26.86
CA LEU A 247 -10.82 -5.59 -25.98
C LEU A 247 -10.81 -7.10 -25.68
N LEU A 248 -10.10 -7.89 -26.48
CA LEU A 248 -10.13 -9.37 -26.41
C LEU A 248 -8.84 -9.96 -25.82
N GLY A 249 -7.83 -9.12 -25.58
CA GLY A 249 -6.49 -9.58 -25.22
C GLY A 249 -5.76 -10.25 -26.39
N LYS A 250 -4.46 -10.47 -26.20
CA LYS A 250 -3.65 -11.28 -27.13
C LYS A 250 -3.60 -12.77 -26.76
N GLY A 251 -4.26 -13.16 -25.67
CA GLY A 251 -4.18 -14.49 -25.09
C GLY A 251 -2.92 -14.68 -24.24
N LEU A 252 -2.96 -15.72 -23.38
CA LEU A 252 -1.84 -16.10 -22.51
C LEU A 252 -0.59 -16.34 -23.35
N TYR A 253 0.54 -15.72 -22.96
CA TYR A 253 1.82 -15.75 -23.68
C TYR A 253 1.84 -15.02 -25.03
N GLY A 254 0.73 -14.40 -25.46
CA GLY A 254 0.65 -13.63 -26.70
C GLY A 254 1.15 -12.18 -26.59
N GLY A 255 1.53 -11.74 -25.39
CA GLY A 255 1.97 -10.38 -25.13
C GLY A 255 3.31 -10.05 -25.77
N THR A 256 3.31 -9.29 -26.87
CA THR A 256 4.54 -8.89 -27.55
C THR A 256 5.42 -7.97 -26.69
N GLN A 257 4.84 -7.01 -25.95
CA GLN A 257 5.64 -6.06 -25.16
C GLN A 257 6.27 -6.72 -23.94
N THR A 258 5.56 -7.68 -23.37
CA THR A 258 5.92 -8.38 -22.14
C THR A 258 6.85 -9.57 -22.40
N GLN A 259 6.64 -10.34 -23.47
CA GLN A 259 7.49 -11.48 -23.84
C GLN A 259 8.85 -11.04 -24.41
N PHE A 260 8.91 -9.94 -25.18
CA PHE A 260 10.17 -9.41 -25.74
C PHE A 260 10.96 -8.51 -24.78
N LYS A 261 10.58 -8.46 -23.49
CA LYS A 261 11.27 -7.69 -22.44
C LYS A 261 11.37 -6.17 -22.71
N PHE A 262 10.48 -5.61 -23.52
CA PHE A 262 10.31 -4.15 -23.59
C PHE A 262 9.81 -3.57 -22.25
N LEU A 263 9.32 -4.44 -21.35
CA LEU A 263 9.04 -4.16 -19.93
C LEU A 263 9.98 -4.98 -19.02
N PRO A 264 11.18 -4.45 -18.65
CA PRO A 264 12.18 -5.16 -17.86
C PRO A 264 11.68 -5.67 -16.50
N GLU A 265 10.67 -5.02 -15.93
CA GLU A 265 10.10 -5.27 -14.60
C GLU A 265 8.60 -5.63 -14.69
N GLY A 266 8.20 -6.35 -15.75
CA GLY A 266 6.82 -6.81 -15.97
C GLY A 266 6.22 -7.63 -14.82
N HIS A 267 7.06 -8.30 -14.04
CA HIS A 267 6.66 -9.17 -12.92
C HIS A 267 6.53 -8.44 -11.57
N THR A 268 6.91 -7.15 -11.48
CA THR A 268 6.79 -6.34 -10.26
C THR A 268 5.89 -5.13 -10.50
N ASP A 269 6.45 -4.06 -11.06
CA ASP A 269 5.82 -2.74 -11.15
C ASP A 269 4.80 -2.64 -12.30
N PHE A 270 4.80 -3.60 -13.24
CA PHE A 270 3.98 -3.57 -14.46
C PHE A 270 3.11 -4.82 -14.69
N VAL A 271 2.82 -5.60 -13.65
CA VAL A 271 1.98 -6.82 -13.76
C VAL A 271 0.60 -6.51 -14.33
N PHE A 272 0.04 -5.34 -14.01
CA PHE A 272 -1.24 -4.92 -14.58
C PHE A 272 -1.17 -4.71 -16.10
N ALA A 273 -0.07 -4.14 -16.61
CA ALA A 273 0.11 -3.95 -18.04
C ALA A 273 0.23 -5.29 -18.79
N VAL A 274 0.83 -6.30 -18.14
CA VAL A 274 0.86 -7.68 -18.63
C VAL A 274 -0.55 -8.25 -18.70
N PHE A 275 -1.29 -8.17 -17.60
CA PHE A 275 -2.65 -8.69 -17.53
C PHE A 275 -3.54 -8.07 -18.61
N ALA A 276 -3.50 -6.74 -18.76
CA ALA A 276 -4.27 -6.02 -19.79
C ALA A 276 -3.83 -6.38 -21.23
N GLU A 277 -2.52 -6.59 -21.48
CA GLU A 277 -2.06 -7.01 -22.81
C GLU A 277 -2.58 -8.44 -23.17
N GLU A 278 -2.61 -9.35 -22.19
CA GLU A 278 -3.00 -10.74 -22.43
C GLU A 278 -4.52 -10.95 -22.45
N TRP A 279 -5.28 -10.21 -21.63
CA TRP A 279 -6.71 -10.45 -21.40
C TRP A 279 -7.65 -9.35 -21.94
N GLY A 280 -7.11 -8.17 -22.29
CA GLY A 280 -7.88 -7.02 -22.78
C GLY A 280 -8.27 -6.03 -21.68
#